data_AF-A0A6P6SII3-F1
#
_entry.id   AF-A0A6P6SII3-F1
#
_cell.length_a   1.000
_cell.length_b   1.000
_cell.length_c   1.000
_cell.angle_alpha   90.00
_cell.angle_beta   90.00
_cell.angle_gamma   90.00
#
_symmetry.space_group_name_H-M   'P 1'
#
loop_
_entity.id
_entity.type
_entity.pdbx_description
1 polymer ?
#
loop_
_entity_poly.entity_id
_entity_poly.type
_entity_poly.pdbx_seq_one_letter_code
_entity_poly.pdbx_strand_id
1 'polypeptide(L)'
;MEANANSLPLPDVMKAPIRPDILQDVHRDISKNSRQPYAVSRSVSHQTSAESWGTGRVVSRISCVLGGDTHRAGQGAYGNMCSGGRIASLVMACCHRIESVLQIPCVISDSAEAIEKTSNAISLLKKIGAYPDAEKAKDS
;
A
#
# COMPACT_ATOMS: atom_id res chain seq x y z
N MET A 1 8.82 -42.15 25.74
CA MET A 1 9.15 -41.86 24.33
C MET A 1 10.18 -40.76 24.32
N GLU A 2 11.22 -40.90 23.50
CA GLU A 2 12.47 -40.17 23.68
C GLU A 2 12.40 -38.76 23.10
N ALA A 3 12.80 -37.76 23.89
CA ALA A 3 12.89 -36.38 23.44
C ALA A 3 14.21 -36.19 22.68
N ASN A 4 14.12 -36.09 21.35
CA ASN A 4 15.27 -35.71 20.53
C ASN A 4 15.70 -34.27 20.89
N ALA A 5 16.97 -34.08 21.24
CA ALA A 5 17.44 -32.96 22.08
C ALA A 5 17.17 -31.55 21.53
N ASN A 6 16.92 -31.42 20.22
CA ASN A 6 16.67 -30.13 19.54
C ASN A 6 15.19 -29.95 19.11
N SER A 7 14.25 -30.74 19.67
CA SER A 7 12.82 -30.63 19.36
C SER A 7 12.07 -29.84 20.44
N LEU A 8 11.46 -28.71 20.06
CA LEU A 8 10.70 -27.84 20.97
C LEU A 8 9.18 -28.07 20.81
N PRO A 9 8.39 -27.99 21.90
CA PRO A 9 6.94 -28.12 21.82
C PRO A 9 6.31 -26.91 21.13
N LEU A 10 5.27 -27.15 20.31
CA LEU A 10 4.55 -26.08 19.62
C LEU A 10 3.79 -25.17 20.62
N PRO A 11 4.08 -23.86 20.69
CA PRO A 11 3.46 -22.97 21.66
C PRO A 11 1.99 -22.68 21.31
N ASP A 12 1.17 -22.41 22.33
CA ASP A 12 -0.29 -22.34 22.18
C ASP A 12 -0.78 -21.24 21.24
N VAL A 13 -0.01 -20.17 21.05
CA VAL A 13 -0.27 -19.11 20.06
C VAL A 13 -0.43 -19.68 18.65
N MET A 14 0.27 -20.77 18.32
CA MET A 14 0.19 -21.42 17.00
C MET A 14 -0.98 -22.40 16.86
N LYS A 15 -1.69 -22.67 17.96
CA LYS A 15 -2.92 -23.47 18.00
C LYS A 15 -4.18 -22.59 17.92
N ALA A 16 -4.00 -21.26 17.99
CA ALA A 16 -5.08 -20.29 17.87
C ALA A 16 -5.71 -20.32 16.45
N PRO A 17 -7.03 -20.14 16.32
CA PRO A 17 -7.69 -20.12 15.02
C PRO A 17 -7.25 -18.91 14.20
N ILE A 18 -6.88 -19.13 12.94
CA ILE A 18 -6.50 -18.05 12.02
C ILE A 18 -7.75 -17.20 11.74
N ARG A 19 -7.72 -15.95 12.22
CA ARG A 19 -8.80 -14.96 12.07
C ARG A 19 -8.42 -13.88 11.05
N PRO A 20 -8.68 -14.11 9.74
CA PRO A 20 -8.30 -13.16 8.69
C PRO A 20 -9.07 -11.83 8.81
N ASP A 21 -10.25 -11.83 9.43
CA ASP A 21 -11.04 -10.65 9.77
C ASP A 21 -10.25 -9.70 10.69
N ILE A 22 -9.85 -10.19 11.87
CA ILE A 22 -9.08 -9.39 12.84
C ILE A 22 -7.71 -9.01 12.25
N LEU A 23 -7.04 -9.93 11.55
CA LEU A 23 -5.74 -9.65 10.94
C LEU A 23 -5.82 -8.55 9.87
N GLN A 24 -6.83 -8.56 9.00
CA GLN A 24 -7.01 -7.52 8.00
C GLN A 24 -7.39 -6.18 8.62
N ASP A 25 -8.26 -6.18 9.64
CA ASP A 25 -8.67 -4.97 10.34
C ASP A 25 -7.48 -4.30 11.07
N VAL A 26 -6.74 -5.06 11.88
CA VAL A 26 -5.58 -4.56 12.63
C VAL A 26 -4.44 -4.14 11.70
N HIS A 27 -4.12 -4.93 10.67
CA HIS A 27 -3.09 -4.57 9.69
C HIS A 27 -3.45 -3.27 8.95
N ARG A 28 -4.70 -3.15 8.48
CA ARG A 28 -5.20 -1.95 7.80
C ARG A 28 -5.09 -0.73 8.69
N ASP A 29 -5.40 -0.84 9.97
CA ASP A 29 -5.47 0.32 10.86
C ASP A 29 -4.08 0.72 11.38
N ILE A 30 -3.15 -0.23 11.59
CA ILE A 30 -1.72 0.07 11.75
C ILE A 30 -1.14 0.74 10.48
N SER A 31 -1.52 0.24 9.28
CA SER A 31 -1.09 0.79 7.98
C SER A 31 -1.70 2.17 7.65
N LYS A 32 -2.79 2.58 8.32
CA LYS A 32 -3.28 3.96 8.33
C LYS A 32 -2.40 4.84 9.22
N ASN A 33 -2.06 4.38 10.42
CA ASN A 33 -1.37 5.17 11.44
C ASN A 33 0.06 5.58 11.06
N SER A 34 0.73 4.84 10.17
CA SER A 34 2.05 5.21 9.64
C SER A 34 2.01 6.25 8.51
N ARG A 35 0.83 6.59 7.98
CA ARG A 35 0.67 7.57 6.89
C ARG A 35 0.65 8.99 7.43
N GLN A 36 1.50 9.85 6.86
CA GLN A 36 1.40 11.29 7.10
C GLN A 36 0.08 11.83 6.51
N PRO A 37 -0.62 12.74 7.22
CA PRO A 37 -1.88 13.31 6.73
C PRO A 37 -1.62 14.28 5.57
N TYR A 38 -1.79 13.79 4.34
CA TYR A 38 -1.76 14.61 3.13
C TYR A 38 -3.18 15.00 2.69
N ALA A 39 -3.33 16.21 2.18
CA ALA A 39 -4.58 16.68 1.61
C ALA A 39 -4.31 17.62 0.43
N VAL A 40 -5.19 17.60 -0.57
CA VAL A 40 -5.29 18.68 -1.55
C VAL A 40 -5.68 19.96 -0.77
N SER A 41 -4.99 21.07 -1.02
CA SER A 41 -5.20 22.31 -0.26
C SER A 41 -6.69 22.73 -0.25
N ARG A 42 -7.18 23.17 0.90
CA ARG A 42 -8.61 23.43 1.16
C ARG A 42 -9.23 24.39 0.14
N SER A 43 -8.47 25.36 -0.34
CA SER A 43 -8.87 26.38 -1.31
C SER A 43 -8.65 25.99 -2.79
N VAL A 44 -8.15 24.79 -3.10
CA VAL A 44 -7.89 24.35 -4.48
C VAL A 44 -9.16 24.42 -5.31
N SER A 45 -9.03 25.03 -6.49
CA SER A 45 -10.12 25.34 -7.43
C SER A 45 -11.20 26.30 -6.91
N HIS A 46 -11.09 26.82 -5.67
CA HIS A 46 -12.02 27.81 -5.09
C HIS A 46 -11.50 29.25 -5.16
N GLN A 47 -10.23 29.45 -5.55
CA GLN A 47 -9.62 30.78 -5.74
C GLN A 47 -9.89 31.38 -7.13
N THR A 48 -10.77 30.76 -7.93
CA THR A 48 -11.09 31.23 -9.29
C THR A 48 -12.57 31.57 -9.37
N SER A 49 -12.89 32.85 -9.58
CA SER A 49 -14.27 33.30 -9.81
C SER A 49 -14.79 32.75 -11.13
N ALA A 50 -15.79 31.87 -11.06
CA ALA A 50 -16.42 31.27 -12.23
C ALA A 50 -17.91 31.04 -11.96
N GLU A 51 -18.76 31.34 -12.93
CA GLU A 51 -20.22 31.19 -12.83
C GLU A 51 -20.77 30.47 -14.06
N SER A 52 -21.92 29.83 -13.92
CA SER A 52 -22.59 29.21 -15.06
C SER A 52 -23.26 30.30 -15.90
N TRP A 53 -22.94 30.35 -17.19
CA TRP A 53 -23.52 31.34 -18.13
C TRP A 53 -25.01 31.15 -18.41
N GLY A 54 -25.65 30.14 -17.82
CA GLY A 54 -27.07 29.84 -17.99
C GLY A 54 -27.42 29.20 -19.33
N THR A 55 -28.64 29.44 -19.80
CA THR A 55 -29.17 28.93 -21.08
C THR A 55 -29.00 29.92 -22.22
N GLY A 56 -29.16 29.45 -23.47
CA GLY A 56 -29.21 30.31 -24.65
C GLY A 56 -27.87 30.61 -25.33
N ARG A 57 -26.73 30.15 -24.78
CA ARG A 57 -25.38 30.39 -25.34
C ARG A 57 -24.78 29.23 -26.13
N VAL A 58 -25.49 28.11 -26.29
CA VAL A 58 -25.00 26.86 -26.93
C VAL A 58 -23.72 26.29 -26.27
N VAL A 59 -23.58 26.49 -24.95
CA VAL A 59 -22.50 25.96 -24.10
C VAL A 59 -23.11 25.12 -22.97
N SER A 60 -22.35 24.15 -22.45
CA SER A 60 -22.76 23.37 -21.27
C SER A 60 -22.93 24.27 -20.03
N ARG A 61 -23.77 23.86 -19.06
CA ARG A 61 -24.07 24.67 -17.85
C ARG A 61 -22.96 24.64 -16.77
N ILE A 62 -21.73 24.26 -17.13
CA ILE A 62 -20.57 24.26 -16.23
C ILE A 62 -20.21 25.71 -15.85
N SER A 63 -19.67 25.93 -14.64
CA SER A 63 -19.19 27.25 -14.22
C SER A 63 -17.95 27.64 -15.03
N CYS A 64 -18.00 28.77 -15.73
CA CYS A 64 -16.91 29.27 -16.59
C CYS A 64 -16.23 30.50 -15.96
N VAL A 65 -14.90 30.59 -16.13
CA VAL A 65 -14.07 31.66 -15.54
C VAL A 65 -14.53 33.04 -16.04
N LEU A 66 -14.77 33.95 -15.10
CA LEU A 66 -15.19 35.31 -15.36
C LEU A 66 -14.03 36.20 -15.85
N GLY A 67 -14.33 37.09 -16.80
CA GLY A 67 -13.38 38.06 -17.36
C GLY A 67 -13.42 38.13 -18.90
N GLY A 68 -12.50 38.90 -19.46
CA GLY A 68 -12.22 39.00 -20.89
C GLY A 68 -10.71 38.94 -21.16
N ASP A 69 -10.32 39.16 -22.42
CA ASP A 69 -8.97 39.50 -22.89
C ASP A 69 -7.80 38.60 -22.43
N THR A 70 -8.11 37.39 -21.95
CA THR A 70 -7.13 36.37 -21.55
C THR A 70 -7.57 35.02 -22.08
N HIS A 71 -6.62 34.18 -22.51
CA HIS A 71 -6.90 32.84 -23.03
C HIS A 71 -7.61 31.89 -22.03
N ARG A 72 -7.69 32.28 -20.74
CA ARG A 72 -8.34 31.53 -19.66
C ARG A 72 -9.79 31.94 -19.39
N ALA A 73 -10.21 33.13 -19.84
CA ALA A 73 -11.59 33.58 -19.70
C ALA A 73 -12.56 32.63 -20.44
N GLY A 74 -13.74 32.38 -19.86
CA GLY A 74 -14.76 31.48 -20.44
C GLY A 74 -14.44 29.98 -20.37
N GLN A 75 -13.26 29.55 -19.91
CA GLN A 75 -12.95 28.13 -19.69
C GLN A 75 -13.73 27.56 -18.49
N GLY A 76 -14.12 26.28 -18.55
CA GLY A 76 -14.84 25.60 -17.47
C GLY A 76 -13.98 25.29 -16.24
N ALA A 77 -14.55 25.46 -15.05
CA ALA A 77 -13.91 25.31 -13.74
C ALA A 77 -14.79 24.54 -12.75
N TYR A 78 -14.26 24.30 -11.54
CA TYR A 78 -14.87 23.58 -10.39
C TYR A 78 -15.22 22.09 -10.59
N GLY A 79 -15.75 21.68 -11.74
CA GLY A 79 -16.18 20.31 -11.99
C GLY A 79 -15.03 19.30 -11.93
N ASN A 80 -15.31 18.08 -11.45
CA ASN A 80 -14.36 16.95 -11.47
C ASN A 80 -13.88 16.57 -12.89
N MET A 81 -14.72 16.85 -13.90
CA MET A 81 -14.44 16.69 -15.33
C MET A 81 -13.71 17.89 -15.97
N CYS A 82 -13.47 18.98 -15.24
CA CYS A 82 -12.77 20.16 -15.76
C CYS A 82 -11.25 20.04 -15.55
N SER A 83 -10.46 20.67 -16.42
CA SER A 83 -9.02 20.80 -16.18
C SER A 83 -8.78 21.66 -14.94
N GLY A 84 -8.04 21.14 -13.96
CA GLY A 84 -7.95 21.72 -12.60
C GLY A 84 -9.13 21.39 -11.67
N GLY A 85 -9.92 20.36 -12.00
CA GLY A 85 -10.97 19.79 -11.15
C GLY A 85 -10.46 18.90 -10.01
N ARG A 86 -11.40 18.29 -9.26
CA ARG A 86 -11.12 17.37 -8.14
C ARG A 86 -11.50 15.93 -8.49
N ILE A 87 -10.65 14.94 -8.19
CA ILE A 87 -10.77 13.52 -8.64
C ILE A 87 -10.70 12.56 -7.43
N ALA A 88 -11.24 11.34 -7.55
CA ALA A 88 -11.14 10.25 -6.57
C ALA A 88 -10.85 8.89 -7.25
N SER A 89 -10.25 7.92 -6.53
CA SER A 89 -9.78 6.61 -7.05
C SER A 89 -9.53 5.58 -5.94
N LEU A 90 -9.34 4.28 -6.26
CA LEU A 90 -8.65 3.27 -5.41
C LEU A 90 -8.33 1.93 -6.13
N VAL A 91 -7.25 1.24 -5.69
CA VAL A 91 -6.49 0.08 -6.28
C VAL A 91 -5.52 -0.43 -5.17
N MET A 92 -5.02 -1.68 -4.97
CA MET A 92 -5.20 -3.07 -5.47
C MET A 92 -4.62 -4.09 -4.41
N ALA A 93 -4.47 -5.40 -4.71
CA ALA A 93 -3.91 -6.43 -3.78
C ALA A 93 -2.88 -7.41 -4.40
N CYS A 94 -2.09 -8.12 -3.56
CA CYS A 94 -0.80 -8.81 -3.91
C CYS A 94 -0.64 -10.27 -3.40
N CYS A 95 0.48 -10.96 -3.72
CA CYS A 95 0.74 -12.40 -3.46
C CYS A 95 2.24 -12.79 -3.24
N HIS A 96 2.55 -13.91 -2.55
CA HIS A 96 3.90 -14.44 -2.17
C HIS A 96 4.25 -15.81 -2.81
N ARG A 97 5.47 -16.35 -2.64
CA ARG A 97 5.89 -17.68 -3.15
C ARG A 97 6.79 -18.44 -2.16
N ILE A 98 6.37 -19.62 -1.68
CA ILE A 98 7.11 -20.42 -0.68
C ILE A 98 6.94 -21.92 -0.99
N GLU A 99 7.91 -22.53 -1.69
CA GLU A 99 7.79 -23.90 -2.22
C GLU A 99 8.87 -24.89 -1.70
N SER A 100 10.03 -24.39 -1.24
CA SER A 100 11.25 -25.20 -1.01
C SER A 100 11.69 -25.36 0.46
N VAL A 101 10.82 -25.05 1.43
CA VAL A 101 11.14 -25.12 2.87
C VAL A 101 10.53 -26.38 3.49
N LEU A 102 11.33 -27.18 4.21
CA LEU A 102 10.96 -28.50 4.74
C LEU A 102 9.81 -28.51 5.76
N GLN A 103 9.65 -27.43 6.54
CA GLN A 103 8.59 -27.30 7.54
C GLN A 103 8.26 -25.83 7.82
N ILE A 104 7.00 -25.57 8.18
CA ILE A 104 6.52 -24.26 8.62
C ILE A 104 5.99 -24.41 10.05
N PRO A 105 6.56 -23.70 11.06
CA PRO A 105 7.69 -22.77 10.98
C PRO A 105 9.05 -23.46 10.81
N CYS A 106 10.00 -22.72 10.25
CA CYS A 106 11.41 -23.04 10.34
C CYS A 106 11.99 -22.40 11.62
N VAL A 107 12.55 -23.22 12.51
CA VAL A 107 13.25 -22.77 13.73
C VAL A 107 14.75 -22.95 13.50
N ILE A 108 15.54 -21.97 13.94
CA ILE A 108 16.99 -21.87 13.71
C ILE A 108 17.66 -21.70 15.09
N SER A 109 18.91 -22.14 15.23
CA SER A 109 19.69 -21.97 16.47
C SER A 109 20.11 -20.52 16.71
N ASP A 110 20.16 -20.12 17.99
CA ASP A 110 20.46 -18.76 18.46
C ASP A 110 21.79 -18.19 17.92
N SER A 111 22.73 -19.06 17.56
CA SER A 111 23.96 -18.73 16.84
C SER A 111 23.76 -17.94 15.53
N ALA A 112 22.54 -17.90 14.98
CA ALA A 112 22.20 -17.07 13.83
C ALA A 112 22.13 -15.56 14.15
N GLU A 113 21.93 -15.18 15.41
CA GLU A 113 21.91 -13.76 15.85
C GLU A 113 23.29 -13.10 15.67
N ALA A 114 24.38 -13.86 15.85
CA ALA A 114 25.75 -13.38 15.73
C ALA A 114 26.26 -13.22 14.27
N ILE A 115 25.37 -13.24 13.26
CA ILE A 115 25.77 -13.18 11.85
C ILE A 115 25.85 -11.72 11.35
N GLU A 116 27.04 -11.12 11.49
CA GLU A 116 27.31 -9.74 11.03
C GLU A 116 27.25 -9.56 9.50
N LYS A 117 27.57 -10.60 8.71
CA LYS A 117 27.83 -10.47 7.26
C LYS A 117 26.70 -11.03 6.42
N THR A 118 26.19 -10.22 5.51
CA THR A 118 25.12 -10.59 4.54
C THR A 118 25.50 -11.78 3.66
N SER A 119 26.78 -11.96 3.31
CA SER A 119 27.29 -13.16 2.63
C SER A 119 26.96 -14.46 3.39
N ASN A 120 27.08 -14.41 4.71
CA ASN A 120 26.89 -15.56 5.58
C ASN A 120 25.39 -15.83 5.78
N ALA A 121 24.58 -14.77 5.94
CA ALA A 121 23.12 -14.86 5.96
C ALA A 121 22.55 -15.44 4.65
N ILE A 122 23.04 -15.02 3.47
CA ILE A 122 22.67 -15.59 2.17
C ILE A 122 23.06 -17.08 2.11
N SER A 123 24.23 -17.46 2.63
CA SER A 123 24.65 -18.87 2.69
C SER A 123 23.74 -19.73 3.59
N LEU A 124 23.16 -19.13 4.64
CA LEU A 124 22.23 -19.77 5.55
C LEU A 124 20.83 -19.90 4.92
N LEU A 125 20.30 -18.84 4.30
CA LEU A 125 19.02 -18.88 3.59
C LEU A 125 19.00 -19.88 2.44
N LYS A 126 20.15 -20.07 1.75
CA LYS A 126 20.33 -21.10 0.72
C LYS A 126 20.33 -22.52 1.28
N LYS A 127 20.87 -22.74 2.48
CA LYS A 127 20.83 -24.05 3.17
C LYS A 127 19.43 -24.40 3.70
N ILE A 128 18.64 -23.38 4.06
CA ILE A 128 17.26 -23.53 4.57
C ILE A 128 16.22 -23.65 3.44
N GLY A 129 16.57 -23.24 2.22
CA GLY A 129 15.65 -23.26 1.07
C GLY A 129 14.70 -22.05 0.98
N ALA A 130 14.81 -21.08 1.90
CA ALA A 130 13.97 -19.86 1.94
C ALA A 130 14.41 -18.75 0.96
N TYR A 131 15.62 -18.84 0.41
CA TYR A 131 16.23 -17.83 -0.48
C TYR A 131 15.39 -17.41 -1.72
N PRO A 132 14.56 -18.25 -2.37
CA PRO A 132 13.81 -17.84 -3.57
C PRO A 132 12.79 -16.70 -3.37
N ASP A 133 12.17 -16.55 -2.18
CA ASP A 133 11.26 -15.42 -1.93
C ASP A 133 12.05 -14.10 -1.75
N ALA A 134 13.27 -14.18 -1.20
CA ALA A 134 14.20 -13.05 -1.13
C ALA A 134 14.73 -12.64 -2.52
N GLU A 135 14.91 -13.58 -3.46
CA GLU A 135 15.22 -13.23 -4.85
C GLU A 135 14.03 -12.55 -5.53
N LYS A 136 12.82 -13.11 -5.40
CA LYS A 136 11.59 -12.46 -5.89
C LYS A 136 11.45 -11.02 -5.36
N ALA A 137 11.67 -10.80 -4.07
CA ALA A 137 11.59 -9.47 -3.43
C ALA A 137 12.73 -8.51 -3.83
N LYS A 138 13.79 -9.01 -4.48
CA LYS A 138 14.93 -8.24 -5.00
C LYS A 138 14.84 -8.02 -6.53
N ASP A 139 14.01 -8.81 -7.22
CA ASP A 139 13.71 -8.70 -8.66
C ASP A 139 12.34 -8.04 -8.95
N SER A 140 11.67 -7.47 -7.93
CA SER A 140 10.37 -6.76 -8.02
C SER A 140 10.47 -5.28 -7.65
#